data_AF-A0A8P0TNZ8-F1
#
_entry.id   AF-A0A8P0TNZ8-F1
#
_cell.length_a   1.000
_cell.length_b   1.000
_cell.length_c   1.000
_cell.angle_alpha   90.00
_cell.angle_beta   90.00
_cell.angle_gamma   90.00
#
_symmetry.space_group_name_H-M   'P 1'
#
loop_
_entity.id
_entity.type
_entity.pdbx_description
1 polymer ?
#
loop_
_entity_poly.entity_id
_entity_poly.type
_entity_poly.pdbx_seq_one_letter_code
_entity_poly.pdbx_strand_id
1 'polypeptide(L)'
;MPSSPLRVAVVCSSNQNRSMEAHNILSKRGFSVRSFGTGTHVKLPGPAPDKPNVYDFKTTYDQMYNDLLRKDKELYTQNGILHMLDRNKRIKPRPERFQNCRDLFDLILTCEERVYDQVVEDLNSREQETCQPVHVINVDIQDNHEEATLGAFLICELCQCVSILHLLLGPGPSPPDTRFYQERGYHAIPFVLTFDLLSNTKTQVDAELPTGLHIDQTALA
;
A
#
# COMPACT_ATOMS: atom_id res chain seq x y z
N MET A 1 -5.47 -5.80 26.85
CA MET A 1 -6.18 -5.46 25.60
C MET A 1 -5.13 -5.04 24.59
N PRO A 2 -5.20 -5.39 23.29
CA PRO A 2 -4.29 -4.76 22.35
C PRO A 2 -4.62 -3.26 22.35
N SER A 3 -3.62 -2.41 22.54
CA SER A 3 -3.86 -1.02 22.96
C SER A 3 -4.19 -0.05 21.82
N SER A 4 -4.25 -0.50 20.57
CA SER A 4 -4.67 0.33 19.43
C SER A 4 -5.10 -0.51 18.22
N PRO A 5 -6.11 -0.06 17.44
CA PRO A 5 -6.49 -0.73 16.20
C PRO A 5 -5.36 -0.63 15.16
N LEU A 6 -5.16 -1.72 14.40
CA LEU A 6 -4.18 -1.78 13.30
C LEU A 6 -4.47 -0.66 12.28
N ARG A 7 -3.49 0.24 12.07
CA ARG A 7 -3.57 1.33 11.09
C ARG A 7 -3.08 0.84 9.75
N VAL A 8 -3.98 0.76 8.79
CA VAL A 8 -3.73 0.19 7.47
C VAL A 8 -3.73 1.28 6.39
N ALA A 9 -2.76 1.24 5.48
CA ALA A 9 -2.83 1.97 4.22
C ALA A 9 -2.96 0.98 3.05
N VAL A 10 -3.82 1.27 2.09
CA VAL A 10 -3.87 0.53 0.81
C VAL A 10 -3.50 1.45 -0.34
N VAL A 11 -2.55 1.04 -1.18
CA VAL A 11 -1.92 1.90 -2.18
C VAL A 11 -2.01 1.27 -3.56
N CYS A 12 -2.52 2.01 -4.54
CA CYS A 12 -2.46 1.64 -5.95
C CYS A 12 -1.83 2.78 -6.77
N SER A 13 -1.98 2.78 -8.10
CA SER A 13 -1.43 3.85 -8.94
C SER A 13 -2.20 5.17 -8.84
N SER A 14 -3.51 5.16 -9.18
CA SER A 14 -4.33 6.39 -9.31
C SER A 14 -5.22 6.69 -8.09
N ASN A 15 -5.25 5.82 -7.08
CA ASN A 15 -6.23 5.88 -5.98
C ASN A 15 -7.69 5.92 -6.47
N GLN A 16 -8.02 5.10 -7.46
CA GLN A 16 -9.34 5.06 -8.12
C GLN A 16 -10.05 3.73 -7.94
N ASN A 17 -9.42 2.63 -8.35
CA ASN A 17 -10.06 1.32 -8.43
C ASN A 17 -9.67 0.42 -7.24
N ARG A 18 -8.55 -0.31 -7.35
CA ARG A 18 -8.06 -1.33 -6.41
C ARG A 18 -7.99 -0.86 -4.95
N SER A 19 -7.25 0.22 -4.68
CA SER A 19 -7.09 0.75 -3.31
C SER A 19 -8.39 1.27 -2.69
N MET A 20 -9.32 1.79 -3.51
CA MET A 20 -10.59 2.33 -3.03
C MET A 20 -11.64 1.25 -2.79
N GLU A 21 -11.62 0.16 -3.57
CA GLU A 21 -12.45 -1.01 -3.27
C GLU A 21 -12.00 -1.67 -1.96
N ALA A 22 -10.68 -1.85 -1.79
CA ALA A 22 -10.13 -2.33 -0.52
C ALA A 22 -10.45 -1.40 0.65
N HIS A 23 -10.33 -0.07 0.48
CA HIS A 23 -10.72 0.91 1.50
C HIS A 23 -12.18 0.72 1.92
N ASN A 24 -13.11 0.62 0.96
CA ASN A 24 -14.54 0.45 1.22
C ASN A 24 -14.81 -0.80 2.08
N ILE A 25 -14.22 -1.94 1.72
CA ILE A 25 -14.40 -3.19 2.45
C ILE A 25 -13.78 -3.11 3.85
N LEU A 26 -12.53 -2.67 3.97
CA LEU A 26 -11.83 -2.55 5.25
C LEU A 26 -12.55 -1.59 6.21
N SER A 27 -13.00 -0.44 5.71
CA SER A 27 -13.75 0.54 6.51
C SER A 27 -15.07 -0.04 7.03
N LYS A 28 -15.84 -0.74 6.19
CA LYS A 28 -17.07 -1.46 6.61
C LYS A 28 -16.82 -2.56 7.63
N ARG A 29 -15.61 -3.11 7.67
CA ARG A 29 -15.17 -4.13 8.63
C ARG A 29 -14.55 -3.54 9.91
N GLY A 30 -14.53 -2.22 10.04
CA GLY A 30 -14.08 -1.52 11.26
C GLY A 30 -12.57 -1.29 11.34
N PHE A 31 -11.82 -1.49 10.27
CA PHE A 31 -10.39 -1.18 10.25
C PHE A 31 -10.14 0.32 10.19
N SER A 32 -9.06 0.77 10.85
CA SER A 32 -8.52 2.12 10.68
C SER A 32 -7.74 2.18 9.36
N VAL A 33 -8.44 2.46 8.26
CA VAL A 33 -7.88 2.41 6.90
C VAL A 33 -7.76 3.79 6.25
N ARG A 34 -6.64 4.01 5.54
CA ARG A 34 -6.50 5.07 4.53
C ARG A 34 -6.09 4.45 3.18
N SER A 35 -6.25 5.21 2.10
CA SER A 35 -5.88 4.74 0.76
C SER A 35 -5.16 5.78 -0.09
N PHE A 36 -4.23 5.36 -0.92
CA PHE A 36 -3.34 6.26 -1.67
C PHE A 36 -3.09 5.82 -3.12
N GLY A 37 -2.54 6.76 -3.89
CA GLY A 37 -1.99 6.57 -5.22
C GLY A 37 -0.51 6.93 -5.22
N THR A 38 0.35 6.18 -5.92
CA THR A 38 1.77 6.56 -6.12
C THR A 38 2.03 7.30 -7.42
N GLY A 39 1.08 7.27 -8.37
CA GLY A 39 1.20 7.90 -9.67
C GLY A 39 1.50 9.39 -9.57
N THR A 40 2.06 9.97 -10.63
CA THR A 40 2.24 11.43 -10.73
C THR A 40 0.92 12.14 -10.92
N HIS A 41 -0.02 11.51 -11.63
CA HIS A 41 -1.36 12.01 -11.91
C HIS A 41 -2.36 10.88 -11.75
N VAL A 42 -3.62 11.25 -11.53
CA VAL A 42 -4.76 10.33 -11.54
C VAL A 42 -5.13 10.07 -12.99
N LYS A 43 -5.11 8.80 -13.40
CA LYS A 43 -5.50 8.38 -14.75
C LYS A 43 -6.75 7.51 -14.70
N LEU A 44 -7.71 7.81 -15.57
CA LEU A 44 -8.91 7.02 -15.84
C LEU A 44 -8.97 6.66 -17.34
N PRO A 45 -9.52 5.49 -17.71
CA PRO A 45 -9.74 5.15 -19.11
C PRO A 45 -10.56 6.23 -19.83
N GLY A 46 -10.27 6.45 -21.11
CA GLY A 46 -11.03 7.32 -21.99
C GLY A 46 -11.56 6.57 -23.22
N PRO A 47 -11.94 7.28 -24.30
CA PRO A 47 -12.55 6.66 -25.48
C PRO A 47 -11.58 5.78 -26.29
N ALA A 48 -10.27 5.93 -26.08
CA ALA A 48 -9.23 5.11 -26.70
C ALA A 48 -8.04 4.93 -25.75
N PRO A 49 -7.21 3.88 -25.90
CA PRO A 49 -6.07 3.61 -25.01
C PRO A 49 -5.04 4.75 -24.94
N ASP A 50 -4.85 5.48 -26.04
CA ASP A 50 -3.96 6.64 -26.16
C ASP A 50 -4.58 7.95 -25.65
N LYS A 51 -5.87 7.93 -25.26
CA LYS A 51 -6.62 9.11 -24.82
C LYS A 51 -7.20 8.93 -23.40
N PRO A 52 -6.35 8.74 -22.37
CA PRO A 52 -6.82 8.64 -21.00
C PRO A 52 -7.32 10.00 -20.48
N ASN A 53 -8.23 9.97 -19.51
CA ASN A 53 -8.58 11.15 -18.73
C ASN A 53 -7.55 11.31 -17.61
N VAL A 54 -6.83 12.44 -17.60
CA VAL A 54 -5.75 12.72 -16.66
C VAL A 54 -6.12 13.89 -15.77
N TYR A 55 -5.97 13.74 -14.46
CA TYR A 55 -6.30 14.75 -13.46
C TYR A 55 -5.17 14.91 -12.43
N ASP A 56 -5.07 16.10 -11.86
CA ASP A 56 -4.24 16.35 -10.68
C ASP A 56 -4.91 15.76 -9.42
N PHE A 57 -4.13 15.29 -8.45
CA PHE A 57 -4.62 14.74 -7.17
C PHE A 57 -5.44 15.75 -6.33
N LYS A 58 -5.35 17.06 -6.62
CA LYS A 58 -6.21 18.09 -6.01
C LYS A 58 -7.66 18.02 -6.48
N THR A 59 -7.93 17.38 -7.62
CA THR A 59 -9.27 17.27 -8.21
C THR A 59 -10.13 16.30 -7.38
N THR A 60 -11.34 16.71 -7.00
CA THR A 60 -12.27 15.85 -6.26
C THR A 60 -12.90 14.78 -7.15
N TYR A 61 -13.34 13.67 -6.56
CA TYR A 61 -14.06 12.63 -7.31
C TYR A 61 -15.38 13.16 -7.89
N ASP A 62 -16.03 14.11 -7.23
CA ASP A 62 -17.25 14.76 -7.73
C ASP A 62 -16.97 15.63 -8.96
N GLN A 63 -15.86 16.38 -8.97
CA GLN A 63 -15.42 17.11 -10.17
C GLN A 63 -15.10 16.17 -11.33
N MET A 64 -14.40 15.06 -11.08
CA MET A 64 -14.14 14.05 -12.11
C MET A 64 -15.45 13.45 -12.64
N TYR A 65 -16.39 13.13 -11.75
CA TYR A 65 -17.71 12.59 -12.12
C TYR A 65 -18.44 13.55 -13.06
N ASN A 66 -18.55 14.84 -12.69
CA ASN A 66 -19.23 15.86 -13.47
C ASN A 66 -18.51 16.21 -14.78
N ASP A 67 -17.19 16.05 -14.84
CA ASP A 67 -16.43 16.18 -16.08
C ASP A 67 -16.74 15.04 -17.06
N LEU A 68 -16.64 13.79 -16.60
CA LEU A 68 -16.91 12.62 -17.44
C LEU A 68 -18.38 12.55 -17.86
N LEU A 69 -19.31 12.89 -16.96
CA LEU A 69 -20.74 12.97 -17.26
C LEU A 69 -21.04 13.94 -18.42
N ARG A 70 -20.33 15.08 -18.47
CA ARG A 70 -20.49 16.07 -19.54
C ARG A 70 -19.78 15.67 -20.83
N LYS A 71 -18.67 14.96 -20.74
CA LYS A 71 -17.90 14.49 -21.91
C LYS A 71 -18.64 13.41 -22.68
N ASP A 72 -19.04 12.33 -22.00
CA ASP A 72 -19.73 11.21 -22.62
C ASP A 72 -20.41 10.32 -21.56
N LYS A 73 -21.65 10.66 -21.21
CA LYS A 73 -22.40 9.91 -20.19
C LYS A 73 -22.53 8.42 -20.54
N GLU A 74 -22.76 8.08 -21.81
CA GLU A 74 -23.05 6.71 -22.21
C GLU A 74 -21.80 5.83 -22.05
N LEU A 75 -20.67 6.28 -22.60
CA LEU A 75 -19.39 5.58 -22.48
C LEU A 75 -19.00 5.34 -21.02
N TYR A 76 -19.01 6.38 -20.19
CA TYR A 76 -18.55 6.28 -18.80
C TYR A 76 -19.56 5.61 -17.86
N THR A 77 -20.81 5.44 -18.30
CA THR A 77 -21.77 4.56 -17.63
C THR A 77 -21.51 3.10 -18.01
N GLN A 78 -21.34 2.80 -19.30
CA GLN A 78 -21.15 1.44 -19.80
C GLN A 78 -19.86 0.78 -19.29
N ASN A 79 -18.76 1.55 -19.18
CA ASN A 79 -17.50 1.05 -18.66
C ASN A 79 -17.38 1.09 -17.12
N GLY A 80 -18.44 1.49 -16.40
CA GLY A 80 -18.51 1.49 -14.94
C GLY A 80 -17.78 2.64 -14.23
N ILE A 81 -17.10 3.55 -14.93
CA ILE A 81 -16.30 4.61 -14.30
C ILE A 81 -17.16 5.59 -13.50
N LEU A 82 -18.34 5.99 -13.99
CA LEU A 82 -19.23 6.87 -13.23
C LEU A 82 -19.69 6.22 -11.92
N HIS A 83 -19.99 4.92 -11.94
CA HIS A 83 -20.35 4.17 -10.74
C HIS A 83 -19.17 4.09 -9.75
N MET A 84 -17.96 3.84 -10.25
CA MET A 84 -16.73 3.83 -9.45
C MET A 84 -16.47 5.20 -8.78
N LEU A 85 -16.62 6.30 -9.51
CA LEU A 85 -16.44 7.65 -8.96
C LEU A 85 -17.52 8.00 -7.92
N ASP A 86 -18.76 7.55 -8.14
CA ASP A 86 -19.86 7.72 -7.18
C ASP A 86 -19.62 6.93 -5.89
N ARG A 87 -19.01 5.74 -5.96
CA ARG A 87 -18.48 5.01 -4.79
C ARG A 87 -17.38 5.82 -4.10
N ASN A 88 -16.38 6.30 -4.85
CA ASN A 88 -15.20 6.95 -4.30
C ASN A 88 -15.55 8.23 -3.53
N LYS A 89 -16.43 9.08 -4.07
CA LYS A 89 -16.84 10.34 -3.42
C LYS A 89 -17.62 10.13 -2.11
N ARG A 90 -18.26 8.96 -1.94
CA ARG A 90 -18.92 8.57 -0.67
C ARG A 90 -17.91 8.16 0.42
N ILE A 91 -16.71 7.74 0.03
CA ILE A 91 -15.65 7.32 0.95
C ILE A 91 -14.81 8.53 1.38
N LYS A 92 -14.34 9.33 0.41
CA LYS A 92 -13.53 10.53 0.68
C LYS A 92 -13.63 11.54 -0.47
N PRO A 93 -13.30 12.83 -0.27
CA PRO A 93 -13.58 13.86 -1.27
C PRO A 93 -12.69 13.79 -2.53
N ARG A 94 -11.43 13.36 -2.40
CA ARG A 94 -10.45 13.35 -3.50
C ARG A 94 -9.45 12.21 -3.38
N PRO A 95 -8.82 11.76 -4.48
CA PRO A 95 -7.68 10.87 -4.41
C PRO A 95 -6.50 11.55 -3.71
N GLU A 96 -5.67 10.76 -3.06
CA GLU A 96 -4.52 11.23 -2.28
C GLU A 96 -3.26 10.53 -2.77
N ARG A 97 -2.17 11.31 -2.89
CA ARG A 97 -0.86 10.83 -3.33
C ARG A 97 -0.04 10.39 -2.11
N PHE A 98 0.50 9.18 -2.14
CA PHE A 98 1.19 8.56 -1.00
C PHE A 98 2.41 9.39 -0.54
N GLN A 99 3.21 9.83 -1.51
CA GLN A 99 4.45 10.59 -1.27
C GLN A 99 4.21 11.94 -0.58
N ASN A 100 2.97 12.45 -0.60
CA ASN A 100 2.61 13.71 0.05
C ASN A 100 2.05 13.50 1.48
N CYS A 101 1.83 12.26 1.89
CA CYS A 101 1.25 11.91 3.18
C CYS A 101 2.34 11.62 4.23
N ARG A 102 2.16 12.14 5.46
CA ARG A 102 3.08 11.96 6.60
C ARG A 102 2.46 11.17 7.76
N ASP A 103 1.30 10.56 7.56
CA ASP A 103 0.67 9.71 8.56
C ASP A 103 1.49 8.43 8.80
N LEU A 104 1.35 7.90 10.01
CA LEU A 104 1.99 6.65 10.43
C LEU A 104 1.01 5.48 10.27
N PHE A 105 1.51 4.38 9.70
CA PHE A 105 0.78 3.14 9.48
C PHE A 105 1.55 1.98 10.09
N ASP A 106 0.83 0.95 10.52
CA ASP A 106 1.42 -0.30 11.01
C ASP A 106 1.60 -1.30 9.85
N LEU A 107 0.70 -1.22 8.85
CA LEU A 107 0.69 -2.05 7.65
C LEU A 107 0.34 -1.22 6.42
N ILE A 108 1.17 -1.33 5.37
CA ILE A 108 0.94 -0.77 4.04
C ILE A 108 0.78 -1.93 3.05
N LEU A 109 -0.33 -1.93 2.32
CA LEU A 109 -0.65 -2.93 1.30
C LEU A 109 -0.61 -2.28 -0.07
N THR A 110 0.17 -2.83 -0.99
CA THR A 110 0.31 -2.32 -2.37
C THR A 110 -0.37 -3.27 -3.33
N CYS A 111 -0.99 -2.72 -4.38
CA CYS A 111 -1.82 -3.50 -5.31
C CYS A 111 -1.08 -4.01 -6.57
N GLU A 112 0.20 -3.69 -6.72
CA GLU A 112 1.08 -4.19 -7.80
C GLU A 112 2.56 -3.90 -7.46
N GLU A 113 3.48 -4.72 -7.97
CA GLU A 113 4.94 -4.61 -7.75
C GLU A 113 5.48 -3.20 -8.01
N ARG A 114 5.08 -2.56 -9.12
CA ARG A 114 5.52 -1.19 -9.42
C ARG A 114 5.11 -0.18 -8.34
N VAL A 115 3.93 -0.34 -7.75
CA VAL A 115 3.46 0.54 -6.67
C VAL A 115 4.23 0.26 -5.39
N TYR A 116 4.56 -1.01 -5.14
CA TYR A 116 5.43 -1.42 -4.05
C TYR A 116 6.80 -0.74 -4.11
N ASP A 117 7.48 -0.81 -5.26
CA ASP A 117 8.80 -0.18 -5.43
C ASP A 117 8.74 1.32 -5.12
N GLN A 118 7.70 1.99 -5.62
CA GLN A 118 7.50 3.43 -5.40
C GLN A 118 7.19 3.79 -3.95
N VAL A 119 6.51 2.91 -3.19
CA VAL A 119 6.27 3.09 -1.77
C VAL A 119 7.59 2.90 -0.99
N VAL A 120 8.34 1.85 -1.29
CA VAL A 120 9.61 1.55 -0.61
C VAL A 120 10.66 2.63 -0.90
N GLU A 121 10.81 3.05 -2.15
CA GLU A 121 11.70 4.14 -2.55
C GLU A 121 11.36 5.45 -1.80
N ASP A 122 10.08 5.81 -1.77
CA ASP A 122 9.63 7.02 -1.08
C ASP A 122 9.88 6.93 0.43
N LEU A 123 9.59 5.80 1.08
CA LEU A 123 9.86 5.61 2.51
C LEU A 123 11.37 5.66 2.83
N ASN A 124 12.22 5.08 1.99
CA ASN A 124 13.68 5.09 2.15
C ASN A 124 14.29 6.48 1.93
N SER A 125 13.66 7.31 1.10
CA SER A 125 14.13 8.67 0.83
C SER A 125 13.79 9.68 1.93
N ARG A 126 12.86 9.34 2.84
CA ARG A 126 12.44 10.20 3.94
C ARG A 126 13.46 10.14 5.09
N GLU A 127 13.73 11.29 5.70
CA GLU A 127 14.47 11.32 6.96
C GLU A 127 13.69 10.58 8.05
N GLN A 128 14.38 9.70 8.78
CA GLN A 128 13.79 8.90 9.84
C GLN A 128 13.76 9.69 11.14
N GLU A 129 12.56 10.09 11.59
CA GLU A 129 12.40 10.83 12.84
C GLU A 129 12.12 9.93 14.05
N THR A 130 11.27 8.91 13.88
CA THR A 130 10.76 8.10 15.00
C THR A 130 11.34 6.69 15.08
N CYS A 131 12.06 6.24 14.03
CA CYS A 131 12.57 4.87 13.88
C CYS A 131 11.51 3.76 14.12
N GLN A 132 10.22 4.08 13.97
CA GLN A 132 9.16 3.09 14.09
C GLN A 132 9.06 2.26 12.81
N PRO A 133 9.08 0.92 12.91
CA PRO A 133 8.95 0.06 11.73
C PRO A 133 7.53 0.12 11.16
N VAL A 134 7.43 -0.05 9.84
CA VAL A 134 6.18 -0.24 9.10
C VAL A 134 6.33 -1.45 8.18
N HIS A 135 5.31 -2.31 8.12
CA HIS A 135 5.30 -3.45 7.22
C HIS A 135 4.72 -3.04 5.87
N VAL A 136 5.42 -3.36 4.77
CA VAL A 136 4.91 -3.16 3.41
C VAL A 136 4.76 -4.52 2.74
N ILE A 137 3.55 -4.85 2.30
CA ILE A 137 3.21 -6.13 1.65
C ILE A 137 2.58 -5.84 0.28
N ASN A 138 3.10 -6.47 -0.77
CA ASN A 138 2.49 -6.42 -2.09
C ASN A 138 1.47 -7.54 -2.29
N VAL A 139 0.33 -7.20 -2.89
CA VAL A 139 -0.67 -8.15 -3.40
C VAL A 139 -0.97 -7.74 -4.82
N ASP A 140 -0.52 -8.53 -5.79
CA ASP A 140 -0.77 -8.24 -7.21
C ASP A 140 -2.25 -8.39 -7.54
N ILE A 141 -2.88 -7.27 -7.89
CA ILE A 141 -4.30 -7.20 -8.24
C ILE A 141 -4.39 -6.55 -9.62
N GLN A 142 -5.01 -7.26 -10.57
CA GLN A 142 -5.24 -6.71 -11.91
C GLN A 142 -6.17 -5.50 -11.85
N ASP A 143 -5.91 -4.50 -12.70
CA ASP A 143 -6.64 -3.22 -12.66
C ASP A 143 -7.96 -3.25 -13.45
N ASN A 144 -8.85 -4.15 -13.05
CA ASN A 144 -10.24 -4.21 -13.50
C ASN A 144 -11.19 -4.29 -12.28
N HIS A 145 -12.51 -4.23 -12.50
CA HIS A 145 -13.48 -4.11 -11.39
C HIS A 145 -13.67 -5.43 -10.63
N GLU A 146 -13.63 -6.56 -11.33
CA GLU A 146 -13.84 -7.89 -10.76
C GLU A 146 -12.65 -8.27 -9.88
N GLU A 147 -11.44 -8.16 -10.42
CA GLU A 147 -10.19 -8.45 -9.71
C GLU A 147 -9.95 -7.48 -8.54
N ALA A 148 -10.32 -6.20 -8.67
CA ALA A 148 -10.27 -5.26 -7.56
C ALA A 148 -11.17 -5.69 -6.39
N THR A 149 -12.32 -6.30 -6.68
CA THR A 149 -13.25 -6.80 -5.66
C THR A 149 -12.69 -8.05 -4.98
N LEU A 150 -12.19 -9.02 -5.75
CA LEU A 150 -11.55 -10.22 -5.22
C LEU A 150 -10.31 -9.88 -4.38
N GLY A 151 -9.45 -9.01 -4.90
CA GLY A 151 -8.26 -8.52 -4.20
C GLY A 151 -8.59 -7.75 -2.92
N ALA A 152 -9.70 -7.00 -2.90
CA ALA A 152 -10.16 -6.31 -1.70
C ALA A 152 -10.61 -7.28 -0.58
N PHE A 153 -11.23 -8.41 -0.94
CA PHE A 153 -11.53 -9.47 0.03
C PHE A 153 -10.26 -10.15 0.56
N LEU A 154 -9.32 -10.47 -0.32
CA LEU A 154 -8.03 -11.05 0.08
C LEU A 154 -7.25 -10.13 1.03
N ILE A 155 -7.17 -8.85 0.70
CA ILE A 155 -6.60 -7.81 1.58
C ILE A 155 -7.31 -7.79 2.94
N CYS A 156 -8.63 -7.88 2.96
CA CYS A 156 -9.39 -7.89 4.20
C CYS A 156 -9.07 -9.11 5.07
N GLU A 157 -8.98 -10.31 4.48
CA GLU A 157 -8.60 -11.54 5.18
C GLU A 157 -7.18 -11.44 5.74
N LEU A 158 -6.24 -10.91 4.95
CA LEU A 158 -4.87 -10.67 5.39
C LEU A 158 -4.82 -9.71 6.60
N CYS A 159 -5.54 -8.60 6.55
CA CYS A 159 -5.62 -7.66 7.68
C CYS A 159 -6.20 -8.31 8.95
N GLN A 160 -7.20 -9.20 8.81
CA GLN A 160 -7.76 -9.94 9.93
C GLN A 160 -6.73 -10.90 10.54
N CYS A 161 -6.02 -11.66 9.70
CA CYS A 161 -4.97 -12.57 10.14
C CYS A 161 -3.84 -11.83 10.87
N VAL A 162 -3.35 -10.72 10.32
CA VAL A 162 -2.30 -9.89 10.95
C VAL A 162 -2.79 -9.29 12.28
N SER A 163 -4.04 -8.84 12.34
CA SER A 163 -4.61 -8.30 13.59
C SER A 163 -4.69 -9.35 14.70
N ILE A 164 -5.08 -10.59 14.34
CA ILE A 164 -5.10 -11.72 15.28
C ILE A 164 -3.68 -12.06 15.72
N LEU A 165 -2.71 -12.11 14.80
CA LEU A 165 -1.32 -12.39 15.15
C LEU A 165 -0.74 -11.33 16.09
N HIS A 166 -1.01 -10.05 15.82
CA HIS A 166 -0.61 -8.93 16.68
C HIS A 166 -1.24 -9.03 18.08
N LEU A 167 -2.50 -9.50 18.17
CA LEU A 167 -3.17 -9.76 19.44
C LEU A 167 -2.52 -10.93 20.20
N LEU A 168 -2.20 -12.03 19.51
CA LEU A 168 -1.72 -13.27 20.12
C LEU A 168 -0.25 -13.20 20.55
N LEU A 169 0.61 -12.53 19.78
CA LEU A 169 2.03 -12.38 20.09
C LEU A 169 2.31 -11.29 21.14
N GLY A 170 1.32 -10.46 21.46
CA GLY A 170 1.52 -9.24 22.25
C GLY A 170 2.41 -8.22 21.51
N PRO A 171 2.71 -7.04 22.10
CA PRO A 171 3.83 -6.24 21.63
C PRO A 171 5.09 -7.11 21.80
N GLY A 172 5.61 -7.65 20.70
CA GLY A 172 6.86 -8.41 20.71
C GLY A 172 8.00 -7.57 21.29
N PRO A 173 9.11 -8.19 21.71
CA PRO A 173 10.27 -7.46 22.20
C PRO A 173 10.61 -6.38 21.18
N SER A 174 10.85 -5.16 21.65
CA SER A 174 11.39 -4.08 20.85
C SER A 174 12.47 -4.65 19.93
N PRO A 175 12.52 -4.27 18.64
CA PRO A 175 13.61 -4.69 17.76
C PRO A 175 14.94 -4.47 18.48
N PRO A 176 15.94 -5.35 18.28
CA PRO A 176 17.18 -5.31 19.06
C PRO A 176 17.71 -3.87 19.12
N ASP A 177 18.06 -3.47 20.34
CA ASP A 177 18.45 -2.13 20.75
C ASP A 177 19.22 -1.40 19.64
N THR A 178 18.88 -0.14 19.33
CA THR A 178 19.41 0.63 18.18
C THR A 178 20.95 0.65 18.13
N ARG A 179 21.60 0.44 19.29
CA ARG A 179 23.06 0.25 19.46
C ARG A 179 23.61 -0.96 18.71
N PHE A 180 22.87 -2.08 18.63
CA PHE A 180 23.30 -3.29 17.91
C PHE A 180 23.48 -3.05 16.41
N TYR A 181 22.66 -2.16 15.83
CA TYR A 181 22.74 -1.77 14.42
C TYR A 181 23.76 -0.65 14.18
N GLN A 182 23.86 0.33 15.08
CA GLN A 182 24.85 1.42 15.00
C GLN A 182 26.29 0.94 15.20
N GLU A 183 26.56 0.04 16.15
CA GLU A 183 27.92 -0.49 16.41
C GLU A 183 28.46 -1.35 15.26
N ARG A 184 27.61 -1.79 14.34
CA ARG A 184 27.97 -2.58 13.15
C ARG A 184 27.81 -1.82 11.82
N GLY A 185 27.56 -0.51 11.87
CA GLY A 185 27.50 0.35 10.68
C GLY A 185 26.22 0.23 9.85
N TYR A 186 25.15 -0.37 10.38
CA TYR A 186 23.86 -0.50 9.70
C TYR A 186 22.96 0.70 10.02
N HIS A 187 22.77 1.58 9.03
CA HIS A 187 21.76 2.63 9.09
C HIS A 187 20.39 2.02 8.74
N ALA A 188 19.66 1.58 9.77
CA ALA A 188 18.22 1.23 9.81
C ALA A 188 17.61 0.50 8.59
N ILE A 189 17.33 -0.80 8.74
CA ILE A 189 16.64 -1.62 7.73
C ILE A 189 15.12 -1.41 7.85
N PRO A 190 14.40 -0.96 6.80
CA PRO A 190 12.95 -1.07 6.77
C PRO A 190 12.61 -2.57 6.75
N PHE A 191 11.82 -3.04 7.71
CA PHE A 191 11.39 -4.44 7.72
C PHE A 191 10.29 -4.62 6.67
N VAL A 192 10.71 -4.87 5.43
CA VAL A 192 9.83 -5.12 4.30
C VAL A 192 9.55 -6.62 4.21
N LEU A 193 8.27 -7.00 4.27
CA LEU A 193 7.83 -8.39 4.13
C LEU A 193 6.98 -8.49 2.86
N THR A 194 7.56 -8.94 1.76
CA THR A 194 6.81 -9.28 0.54
C THR A 194 6.20 -10.67 0.67
N PHE A 195 4.89 -10.79 0.49
CA PHE A 195 4.19 -12.06 0.34
C PHE A 195 3.54 -12.10 -1.04
N ASP A 196 4.11 -12.87 -1.97
CA ASP A 196 3.45 -13.15 -3.25
C ASP A 196 2.50 -14.35 -3.06
N LEU A 197 1.19 -14.07 -3.08
CA LEU A 197 0.14 -15.06 -2.85
C LEU A 197 -0.35 -15.76 -4.13
N LEU A 198 0.15 -15.39 -5.31
CA LEU A 198 -0.37 -15.92 -6.59
C LEU A 198 0.58 -16.88 -7.33
N SER A 199 1.86 -16.93 -6.98
CA SER A 199 2.82 -17.73 -7.76
C SER A 199 3.06 -19.16 -7.25
N ASN A 200 2.62 -19.53 -6.04
CA ASN A 200 2.93 -20.82 -5.40
C ASN A 200 4.44 -21.19 -5.46
N THR A 201 5.29 -20.17 -5.66
CA THR A 201 6.74 -20.25 -5.68
C THR A 201 7.25 -19.45 -4.49
N LYS A 202 7.99 -20.12 -3.60
CA LYS A 202 8.81 -19.44 -2.60
C LYS A 202 9.85 -18.60 -3.35
N THR A 203 9.61 -17.31 -3.48
CA THR A 203 10.67 -16.39 -3.90
C THR A 203 11.41 -15.91 -2.66
N GLN A 204 12.72 -15.95 -2.78
CA GLN A 204 13.73 -15.90 -1.75
C GLN A 204 13.71 -14.57 -0.98
N VAL A 205 14.03 -14.66 0.30
CA VAL A 205 14.25 -13.52 1.20
C VAL A 205 15.53 -12.83 0.75
N ASP A 206 15.45 -11.70 0.07
CA ASP A 206 16.60 -10.81 -0.10
C ASP A 206 16.77 -9.98 1.18
N ALA A 207 17.20 -10.67 2.23
CA ALA A 207 18.10 -10.05 3.17
C ALA A 207 19.49 -10.14 2.52
N GLU A 208 19.90 -9.09 1.79
CA GLU A 208 21.32 -8.92 1.48
C GLU A 208 22.09 -8.77 2.81
N LEU A 209 22.58 -9.90 3.34
CA LEU A 209 23.75 -9.89 4.20
C LEU A 209 24.91 -9.36 3.34
N PRO A 210 25.59 -8.27 3.72
CA PRO A 210 26.78 -7.84 3.00
C PRO A 210 27.80 -8.97 2.98
N THR A 211 28.20 -9.38 1.79
CA THR A 211 29.29 -10.31 1.54
C THR A 211 30.59 -9.71 2.04
N GLY A 212 30.99 -10.05 3.27
CA GLY A 212 32.26 -9.57 3.82
C GLY A 212 32.45 -9.87 5.29
N LEU A 213 32.66 -11.15 5.64
CA LEU A 213 33.21 -11.52 6.95
C LEU A 213 34.26 -12.61 6.76
N HIS A 214 35.52 -12.16 6.69
CA HIS A 214 36.67 -13.02 6.92
C HIS A 214 36.66 -13.39 8.41
N ILE A 215 36.50 -14.67 8.72
CA ILE A 215 36.61 -15.17 10.10
C ILE A 215 38.10 -15.36 10.38
N ASP A 216 38.64 -14.55 11.30
CA ASP A 216 39.97 -14.76 11.87
C ASP A 216 39.89 -15.96 12.85
N GLN A 217 40.64 -17.02 12.57
CA GLN A 217 40.60 -18.30 13.31
C GLN A 217 41.45 -18.30 14.59
N THR A 218 41.70 -17.15 15.22
CA THR A 218 42.59 -17.04 16.40
C THR A 218 41.87 -16.78 17.72
N ALA A 219 40.80 -17.54 17.99
CA ALA A 219 40.19 -17.56 19.33
C ALA A 219 39.53 -18.90 19.66
N LEU A 220 40.35 -19.95 19.77
CA LEU A 220 40.07 -21.16 20.56
C LEU A 220 41.42 -21.63 21.12
N ALA A 221 41.73 -21.12 22.31
CA ALA A 221 42.66 -21.75 23.24
C ALA A 221 41.87 -22.69 24.16
#